data_AF-A0A533S443-F1
#
_entry.id   AF-A0A533S443-F1
#
_cell.length_a   1.000
_cell.length_b   1.000
_cell.length_c   1.000
_cell.angle_alpha   90.00
_cell.angle_beta   90.00
_cell.angle_gamma   90.00
#
_symmetry.space_group_name_H-M   'P 1'
#
loop_
_entity.id
_entity.type
_entity.pdbx_description
1 polymer ?
#
loop_
_entity_poly.entity_id
_entity_poly.type
_entity_poly.pdbx_seq_one_letter_code
_entity_poly.pdbx_strand_id
1 'polypeptide(L)'
;MFEALHVLADEHRLVLMPDTDRVMMAHPFSPIATDFLVTIGDRTWYANCVWDGLSILALLGDGMLETHSPATREPITLTVCDGVVDGDAIVHFLVPARHFWDDIVFT
;
A
#
# COMPACT_ATOMS: atom_id res chain seq x y z
N MET A 1 -9.77 -6.57 24.95
CA MET A 1 -8.46 -6.47 24.26
C MET A 1 -8.59 -6.33 22.74
N PHE A 2 -9.72 -6.68 22.11
CA PHE A 2 -9.98 -6.47 20.67
C PHE A 2 -10.71 -5.16 20.31
N GLU A 3 -11.14 -4.39 21.31
CA GLU A 3 -11.83 -3.11 21.12
C GLU A 3 -10.96 -2.06 20.39
N ALA A 4 -9.65 -2.04 20.64
CA ALA A 4 -8.75 -1.09 20.01
C ALA A 4 -8.63 -1.29 18.48
N LEU A 5 -8.67 -2.53 17.99
CA LEU A 5 -8.63 -2.80 16.55
C LEU A 5 -9.90 -2.35 15.84
N HIS A 6 -11.06 -2.58 16.47
CA HIS A 6 -12.34 -2.08 15.94
C HIS A 6 -12.41 -0.56 15.94
N VAL A 7 -11.95 0.12 17.00
CA VAL A 7 -11.86 1.60 17.02
C VAL A 7 -10.97 2.10 15.89
N LEU A 8 -9.81 1.48 15.67
CA LEU A 8 -8.94 1.83 14.56
C LEU A 8 -9.59 1.57 13.19
N ALA A 9 -10.39 0.52 13.06
CA ALA A 9 -11.12 0.22 11.83
C ALA A 9 -12.23 1.25 11.57
N ASP A 10 -13.02 1.59 12.58
CA ASP A 10 -14.09 2.59 12.52
C ASP A 10 -13.53 3.99 12.21
N GLU A 11 -12.31 4.28 12.66
CA GLU A 11 -11.58 5.51 12.33
C GLU A 11 -10.79 5.45 11.02
N HIS A 12 -10.99 4.40 10.20
CA HIS A 12 -10.34 4.26 8.90
C HIS A 12 -8.79 4.25 8.99
N ARG A 13 -8.24 3.70 10.08
CA ARG A 13 -6.78 3.53 10.29
C ARG A 13 -6.26 2.19 9.82
N LEU A 14 -7.14 1.18 9.79
CA LEU A 14 -6.88 -0.15 9.27
C LEU A 14 -8.18 -0.74 8.75
N VAL A 15 -8.09 -1.87 8.06
CA VAL A 15 -9.24 -2.64 7.59
C VAL A 15 -9.16 -4.03 8.20
N LEU A 16 -10.28 -4.51 8.76
CA LEU A 16 -10.40 -5.87 9.27
C LEU A 16 -11.01 -6.79 8.21
N MET A 17 -10.60 -8.05 8.22
CA MET A 17 -11.26 -9.11 7.46
C MET A 17 -12.70 -9.29 7.98
N PRO A 18 -13.70 -9.46 7.10
CA PRO A 18 -15.10 -9.62 7.51
C PRO A 18 -15.28 -10.69 8.59
N ASP A 19 -16.09 -10.38 9.60
CA ASP A 19 -16.44 -11.27 10.72
C ASP A 19 -15.24 -11.78 11.55
N THR A 20 -14.08 -11.11 11.51
CA THR A 20 -12.90 -11.49 12.31
C THR A 20 -12.11 -10.28 12.80
N ASP A 21 -11.27 -10.47 13.83
CA ASP A 21 -10.31 -9.46 14.30
C ASP A 21 -8.99 -9.44 13.49
N ARG A 22 -8.92 -10.12 12.34
CA ARG A 22 -7.70 -10.17 11.53
C ARG A 22 -7.58 -8.91 10.68
N VAL A 23 -6.43 -8.24 10.75
CA VAL A 23 -6.13 -7.11 9.88
C VAL A 23 -5.98 -7.58 8.43
N MET A 24 -6.75 -6.98 7.54
CA MET A 24 -6.64 -7.12 6.09
C MET A 24 -5.69 -6.08 5.50
N MET A 25 -5.77 -4.82 5.95
CA MET A 25 -4.90 -3.73 5.54
C MET A 25 -4.55 -2.86 6.75
N ALA A 26 -3.27 -2.52 6.93
CA ALA A 26 -2.84 -1.55 7.94
C ALA A 26 -2.04 -0.46 7.23
N HIS A 27 -2.76 0.42 6.53
CA HIS A 27 -2.15 1.38 5.62
C HIS A 27 -0.97 2.13 6.25
N PRO A 28 0.17 2.24 5.54
CA PRO A 28 0.37 1.84 4.14
C PRO A 28 0.77 0.35 3.94
N PHE A 29 0.84 -0.45 5.00
CA PHE A 29 1.30 -1.82 4.94
C PHE A 29 0.18 -2.82 4.63
N SER A 30 0.52 -3.88 3.91
CA SER A 30 -0.32 -5.06 3.74
C SER A 30 0.28 -6.24 4.50
N PRO A 31 -0.48 -6.88 5.41
CA PRO A 31 -0.08 -8.17 5.98
C PRO A 31 -0.31 -9.35 5.01
N ILE A 32 -0.95 -9.09 3.87
CA ILE A 32 -1.24 -10.06 2.82
C ILE A 32 -0.25 -9.80 1.67
N ALA A 33 0.27 -10.87 1.05
CA ALA A 33 1.15 -10.72 -0.11
C ALA A 33 0.39 -10.06 -1.27
N THR A 34 0.99 -9.02 -1.84
CA THR A 34 0.47 -8.28 -3.01
C THR A 34 1.55 -8.16 -4.07
N ASP A 35 1.17 -7.59 -5.22
CA ASP A 35 2.09 -7.28 -6.29
C ASP A 35 2.90 -5.99 -6.06
N PHE A 36 2.77 -5.34 -4.88
CA PHE A 36 3.49 -4.10 -4.56
C PHE A 36 4.50 -4.39 -3.46
N LEU A 37 5.75 -4.59 -3.85
CA LEU A 37 6.82 -4.99 -2.96
C LEU A 37 7.78 -3.82 -2.72
N VAL A 38 7.92 -3.39 -1.48
CA VAL A 38 8.84 -2.31 -1.09
C VAL A 38 10.05 -2.90 -0.40
N THR A 39 11.25 -2.55 -0.85
CA THR A 39 12.53 -2.96 -0.26
C THR A 39 13.34 -1.74 0.17
N ILE A 40 13.77 -1.73 1.44
CA ILE A 40 14.58 -0.67 2.07
C ILE A 40 15.69 -1.38 2.84
N GLY A 41 16.94 -1.21 2.40
CA GLY A 41 18.07 -1.94 2.97
C GLY A 41 17.90 -3.46 2.85
N ASP A 42 17.87 -4.16 3.98
CA ASP A 42 17.73 -5.62 4.09
C ASP A 42 16.30 -6.09 4.36
N ARG A 43 15.32 -5.17 4.33
CA ARG A 43 13.93 -5.44 4.70
C ARG A 43 12.99 -5.22 3.53
N THR A 44 11.92 -6.00 3.54
CA THR A 44 10.88 -5.98 2.51
C THR A 44 9.49 -5.96 3.14
N TRP A 45 8.57 -5.19 2.55
CA TRP A 45 7.18 -5.06 2.96
C TRP A 45 6.25 -5.18 1.75
N TYR A 46 5.05 -5.69 1.98
CA TYR A 46 3.96 -5.59 1.01
C TYR A 46 3.16 -4.30 1.24
N ALA A 47 2.75 -3.65 0.16
CA ALA A 47 1.86 -2.50 0.15
C ALA A 47 0.54 -2.86 -0.55
N ASN A 48 -0.56 -2.12 -0.33
CA ASN A 48 -1.82 -2.45 -1.02
C ASN A 48 -1.88 -1.91 -2.46
N CYS A 49 -1.16 -0.82 -2.74
CA CYS A 49 -1.11 -0.17 -4.04
C CYS A 49 0.18 0.66 -4.18
N VAL A 50 0.34 1.34 -5.32
CA VAL A 50 1.49 2.22 -5.57
C VAL A 50 1.55 3.44 -4.64
N TRP A 51 0.40 4.02 -4.26
CA TRP A 51 0.36 5.09 -3.27
C TRP A 51 0.93 4.61 -1.94
N ASP A 52 0.43 3.48 -1.46
CA ASP A 52 0.88 2.86 -0.21
C ASP A 52 2.39 2.51 -0.29
N GLY A 53 2.85 1.95 -1.40
CA GLY A 53 4.26 1.61 -1.58
C GLY A 53 5.19 2.82 -1.49
N LEU A 54 4.83 3.93 -2.16
CA LEU A 54 5.56 5.20 -2.05
C LEU A 54 5.45 5.80 -0.65
N SER A 55 4.34 5.58 0.05
CA SER A 55 4.15 6.05 1.44
C SER A 55 5.03 5.27 2.43
N ILE A 56 5.27 3.97 2.21
CA ILE A 56 6.24 3.20 3.00
C ILE A 56 7.65 3.77 2.82
N LEU A 57 8.06 4.05 1.56
CA LEU A 57 9.36 4.68 1.27
C LEU A 57 9.47 6.06 1.94
N ALA A 58 8.43 6.88 1.87
CA ALA A 58 8.40 8.17 2.55
C ALA A 58 8.50 8.06 4.09
N LEU A 59 7.95 6.99 4.69
CA LEU A 59 7.93 6.77 6.13
C LEU A 59 9.24 6.17 6.67
N LEU A 60 9.81 5.21 5.95
CA LEU A 60 10.90 4.37 6.44
C LEU A 60 12.25 4.69 5.79
N GLY A 61 12.27 5.36 4.64
CA GLY A 61 13.46 5.81 3.95
C GLY A 61 13.56 5.35 2.50
N ASP A 62 14.63 5.80 1.86
CA ASP A 62 14.98 5.52 0.47
C ASP A 62 15.09 4.03 0.16
N GLY A 63 14.71 3.65 -1.05
CA GLY A 63 14.61 2.25 -1.44
C GLY A 63 13.95 2.06 -2.79
N MET A 64 13.29 0.92 -2.96
CA MET A 64 12.71 0.49 -4.22
C MET A 64 11.30 -0.07 -4.01
N LEU A 65 10.39 0.24 -4.93
CA LEU A 65 9.06 -0.35 -5.07
C LEU A 65 9.01 -1.11 -6.39
N GLU A 66 8.73 -2.41 -6.31
CA GLU A 66 8.55 -3.30 -7.45
C GLU A 66 7.07 -3.66 -7.60
N THR A 67 6.59 -3.62 -8.84
CA THR A 67 5.24 -4.06 -9.22
C THR A 67 5.19 -4.44 -10.70
N HIS A 68 4.01 -4.56 -11.28
CA HIS A 68 3.85 -4.77 -12.72
C HIS A 68 2.63 -4.03 -13.27
N SER A 69 2.65 -3.76 -14.57
CA SER A 69 1.53 -3.15 -15.27
C SER A 69 0.30 -4.06 -15.22
N PRO A 70 -0.87 -3.57 -14.75
CA PRO A 70 -2.09 -4.40 -14.76
C PRO A 70 -2.57 -4.72 -16.19
N ALA A 71 -2.16 -3.93 -17.19
CA ALA A 71 -2.55 -4.13 -18.59
C ALA A 71 -1.61 -5.09 -19.35
N THR A 72 -0.28 -4.95 -19.15
CA THR A 72 0.72 -5.69 -19.94
C THR A 72 1.46 -6.76 -19.12
N ARG A 73 1.37 -6.71 -17.79
CA ARG A 73 2.15 -7.54 -16.84
C ARG A 73 3.66 -7.30 -16.88
N GLU A 74 4.12 -6.31 -17.62
CA GLU A 74 5.53 -5.92 -17.63
C GLU A 74 5.94 -5.40 -16.24
N PRO A 75 7.13 -5.77 -15.77
CA PRO A 75 7.63 -5.31 -14.47
C PRO A 75 7.83 -3.79 -14.49
N ILE A 76 7.48 -3.15 -13.38
CA ILE A 76 7.67 -1.73 -13.13
C ILE A 76 8.45 -1.61 -11.83
N THR A 77 9.50 -0.79 -11.86
CA THR A 77 10.31 -0.49 -10.69
C THR A 77 10.36 1.02 -10.51
N LEU A 78 10.01 1.48 -9.32
CA LEU A 78 10.21 2.85 -8.88
C LEU A 78 11.28 2.86 -7.79
N THR A 79 12.21 3.79 -7.85
CA THR A 79 13.21 3.97 -6.79
C THR A 79 13.03 5.32 -6.13
N VAL A 80 13.44 5.43 -4.87
CA VAL A 80 13.46 6.69 -4.13
C VAL A 80 14.86 6.86 -3.55
N CYS A 81 15.51 7.97 -3.91
CA CYS A 81 16.83 8.37 -3.43
C CYS A 81 16.79 9.85 -3.06
N ASP A 82 17.26 10.20 -1.86
CA ASP A 82 17.16 11.53 -1.26
C ASP A 82 15.74 12.11 -1.32
N GLY A 83 14.73 11.25 -1.12
CA GLY A 83 13.30 11.62 -1.21
C GLY A 83 12.80 11.94 -2.63
N VAL A 84 13.60 11.73 -3.67
CA VAL A 84 13.21 11.92 -5.07
C VAL A 84 12.84 10.57 -5.69
N VAL A 85 11.64 10.50 -6.27
CA VAL A 85 11.17 9.31 -7.00
C VAL A 85 11.78 9.29 -8.40
N ASP A 86 12.35 8.16 -8.80
CA ASP A 86 12.83 7.87 -10.15
C ASP A 86 12.14 6.62 -10.73
N GLY A 87 11.80 6.68 -12.02
CA GLY A 87 11.07 5.65 -12.74
C GLY A 87 10.12 6.22 -13.80
N ASP A 88 9.76 5.41 -14.79
CA ASP A 88 8.85 5.79 -15.88
C ASP A 88 7.56 4.95 -15.81
N ALA A 89 6.53 5.53 -15.19
CA ALA A 89 5.22 4.90 -15.05
C ALA A 89 4.12 5.96 -14.85
N ILE A 90 2.87 5.57 -15.12
CA ILE A 90 1.69 6.36 -14.81
C ILE A 90 0.94 5.71 -13.66
N VAL A 91 0.73 6.47 -12.58
CA VAL A 91 -0.17 6.08 -11.50
C VAL A 91 -1.59 6.48 -11.85
N HIS A 92 -2.51 5.52 -11.84
CA HIS A 92 -3.92 5.74 -12.09
C HIS A 92 -4.73 5.47 -10.82
N PHE A 93 -5.48 6.47 -10.36
CA PHE A 93 -6.46 6.33 -9.28
C PHE A 93 -7.85 6.26 -9.91
N LEU A 94 -8.48 5.09 -9.85
CA LEU A 94 -9.75 4.84 -10.50
C LEU A 94 -10.88 5.59 -9.80
N VAL A 95 -10.88 5.54 -8.47
CA VAL A 95 -11.89 6.19 -7.63
C VAL A 95 -11.33 7.52 -7.09
N PRO A 96 -12.13 8.60 -6.99
CA PRO A 96 -11.67 9.81 -6.32
C PRO A 96 -11.42 9.55 -4.83
N ALA A 97 -10.30 10.02 -4.28
CA ALA A 97 -9.86 9.68 -2.91
C ALA A 97 -10.91 9.86 -1.80
N ARG A 98 -11.82 10.83 -1.94
CA ARG A 98 -12.93 11.06 -0.99
C ARG A 98 -13.95 9.90 -0.92
N HIS A 99 -13.94 9.00 -1.89
CA HIS A 99 -14.82 7.84 -2.03
C HIS A 99 -14.07 6.52 -1.75
N PHE A 100 -12.78 6.56 -1.40
CA PHE A 100 -12.03 5.33 -1.16
C PHE A 100 -12.63 4.46 -0.06
N TRP A 101 -13.18 5.07 0.98
CA TRP A 101 -13.80 4.32 2.07
C TRP A 101 -15.24 3.85 1.78
N ASP A 102 -15.80 4.18 0.61
CA ASP A 102 -17.06 3.59 0.16
C ASP A 102 -16.86 2.09 -0.14
N ASP A 103 -15.69 1.72 -0.69
CA ASP A 103 -15.19 0.36 -0.83
C ASP A 103 -13.66 0.39 -0.96
N ILE A 104 -12.94 0.25 0.16
CA ILE A 104 -11.46 0.38 0.19
C ILE A 104 -10.72 -0.75 -0.54
N VAL A 105 -11.42 -1.86 -0.81
CA VAL A 105 -10.87 -2.95 -1.62
C VAL A 105 -10.98 -2.62 -3.11
N PHE A 106 -11.91 -1.74 -3.49
CA PHE A 106 -12.13 -1.27 -4.87
C PHE A 106 -11.91 0.25 -4.99
N THR A 107 -10.65 0.67 -5.12
CA THR A 107 -10.25 2.08 -5.22
C THR A 107 -9.32 2.39 -6.39
#